data_AF-A0A6G4XB50-F1
#
_entry.id   AF-A0A6G4XB50-F1
#
_cell.length_a   1.000
_cell.length_b   1.000
_cell.length_c   1.000
_cell.angle_alpha   90.00
_cell.angle_beta   90.00
_cell.angle_gamma   90.00
#
_symmetry.space_group_name_H-M   'P 1'
#
loop_
_entity.id
_entity.type
_entity.pdbx_description
1 polymer ?
#
loop_
_entity_poly.entity_id
_entity_poly.type
_entity_poly.pdbx_seq_one_letter_code
_entity_poly.pdbx_strand_id
1 'polypeptide(L)'
;VSLVDQPGIGPEAVARVRAAYRSPATLAAGAYGGVRGHPVLFGAEHWRGVRESAHGDVGARAYLRAHTARLTLVECADIADPGDIDTPEDLTRLRESGG
;
A
#
# COMPACT_ATOMS: atom_id res chain seq x y z
N VAL A 1 7.54 10.91 10.84
CA VAL A 1 7.45 11.71 9.60
C VAL A 1 6.25 11.19 8.83
N SER A 2 5.29 12.05 8.52
CA SER A 2 4.04 11.66 7.84
C SER A 2 4.12 12.15 6.40
N LEU A 3 4.29 11.24 5.45
CA LEU A 3 3.98 11.54 4.05
C LEU A 3 2.49 11.28 3.90
N VAL A 4 1.70 12.31 4.23
CA VAL A 4 0.26 12.37 3.93
C VAL A 4 0.15 13.39 2.83
N ASP A 5 0.22 12.93 1.59
CA ASP A 5 -0.17 13.70 0.42
C ASP A 5 -0.61 12.72 -0.67
N GLN A 6 -1.79 12.13 -0.49
CA GLN A 6 -2.57 11.55 -1.59
C GLN A 6 -4.06 11.93 -1.40
N PRO A 7 -4.49 13.09 -1.90
CA PRO A 7 -5.90 13.50 -1.90
C PRO A 7 -6.65 12.62 -2.91
N GLY A 8 -7.28 11.56 -2.41
CA GLY A 8 -8.03 10.57 -3.21
C GLY A 8 -8.23 9.24 -2.46
N ILE A 9 -7.38 8.95 -1.47
CA ILE A 9 -7.66 7.81 -0.58
C ILE A 9 -8.72 8.23 0.43
N GLY A 10 -9.93 7.68 0.29
CA GLY A 10 -11.02 7.92 1.23
C GLY A 10 -10.57 7.70 2.68
N PRO A 11 -10.94 8.59 3.63
CA PRO A 11 -10.53 8.49 5.03
C PRO A 11 -10.92 7.15 5.67
N GLU A 12 -11.97 6.51 5.16
CA GLU A 12 -12.43 5.19 5.57
C GLU A 12 -11.42 4.09 5.23
N ALA A 13 -10.83 4.10 4.03
CA ALA A 13 -9.81 3.13 3.63
C ALA A 13 -8.54 3.31 4.47
N VAL A 14 -8.13 4.55 4.74
CA VAL A 14 -7.02 4.86 5.66
C VAL A 14 -7.31 4.34 7.07
N ALA A 15 -8.50 4.62 7.60
CA ALA A 15 -8.88 4.17 8.94
C ALA A 15 -8.87 2.65 9.04
N ARG A 16 -9.37 1.95 8.01
CA ARG A 16 -9.41 0.49 7.99
C ARG A 16 -8.04 -0.15 7.89
N VAL A 17 -7.18 0.34 6.99
CA VAL A 17 -5.79 -0.15 6.92
C VAL A 17 -5.04 0.17 8.22
N ARG A 18 -5.26 1.33 8.82
CA ARG A 18 -4.68 1.67 10.14
C ARG A 18 -5.16 0.71 11.23
N ALA A 19 -6.41 0.27 11.18
CA ALA A 19 -6.96 -0.71 12.13
C ALA A 19 -6.32 -2.11 11.99
N ALA A 20 -5.56 -2.39 10.93
CA ALA A 20 -4.75 -3.61 10.80
C ALA A 20 -3.40 -3.52 11.54
N TYR A 21 -3.01 -2.34 12.03
CA TYR A 21 -1.80 -2.17 12.84
C TYR A 21 -1.88 -3.00 14.14
N ARG A 22 -0.88 -3.84 14.37
CA ARG A 22 -0.74 -4.67 15.58
C ARG A 22 0.60 -4.45 16.27
N SER A 23 1.65 -4.14 15.52
CA SER A 23 3.00 -3.98 16.04
C SER A 23 3.88 -3.19 15.06
N PRO A 24 5.09 -2.78 15.49
CA PRO A 24 6.10 -2.22 14.59
C PRO A 24 6.46 -3.10 13.39
N ALA A 25 6.16 -4.41 13.44
CA ALA A 25 6.35 -5.37 12.36
C ALA A 25 5.15 -5.47 11.39
N THR A 26 4.10 -4.65 11.56
CA THR A 26 2.94 -4.70 10.68
C THR A 26 3.28 -4.14 9.30
N LEU A 27 2.93 -4.90 8.26
CA LEU A 27 2.92 -4.47 6.87
C LEU A 27 1.53 -4.74 6.29
N ALA A 28 0.78 -3.68 5.97
CA ALA A 28 -0.60 -3.81 5.48
C ALA A 28 -0.86 -2.90 4.28
N ALA A 29 -1.77 -3.30 3.41
CA ALA A 29 -2.23 -2.47 2.29
C ALA A 29 -3.72 -2.64 2.06
N GLY A 30 -4.37 -1.58 1.57
CA GLY A 30 -5.73 -1.68 1.04
C GLY A 30 -5.79 -2.67 -0.12
N ALA A 31 -6.91 -3.35 -0.26
CA ALA A 31 -7.20 -4.23 -1.38
C ALA A 31 -8.62 -4.00 -1.88
N TYR A 32 -8.79 -4.16 -3.19
CA TYR A 32 -10.04 -3.90 -3.88
C TYR A 32 -10.33 -5.07 -4.80
N GLY A 33 -11.17 -5.99 -4.31
CA GLY A 33 -11.43 -7.24 -5.03
C GLY A 33 -10.19 -8.13 -5.07
N GLY A 34 -9.43 -8.20 -3.96
CA GLY A 34 -8.20 -8.99 -3.86
C GLY A 34 -6.97 -8.37 -4.53
N VAL A 35 -7.13 -7.23 -5.23
CA VAL A 35 -6.01 -6.51 -5.85
C VAL A 35 -5.47 -5.48 -4.87
N ARG A 36 -4.18 -5.58 -4.53
CA ARG A 36 -3.48 -4.61 -3.68
C ARG A 36 -3.57 -3.20 -4.28
N GLY A 37 -3.99 -2.24 -3.47
CA GLY A 37 -3.98 -0.82 -3.77
C GLY A 37 -3.40 0.01 -2.62
N HIS A 38 -3.63 1.31 -2.69
CA HIS A 38 -3.36 2.24 -1.60
C HIS A 38 -4.59 2.36 -0.68
N PRO A 39 -4.42 2.70 0.61
CA PRO A 39 -3.18 3.10 1.27
C PRO A 39 -2.32 1.90 1.68
N VAL A 40 -1.02 2.14 1.85
CA VAL A 40 -0.06 1.16 2.40
C VAL A 40 0.43 1.65 3.76
N LEU A 41 0.42 0.76 4.75
CA LEU A 41 0.93 0.97 6.10
C LEU A 41 2.24 0.21 6.29
N PHE A 42 3.27 0.94 6.72
CA PHE A 42 4.56 0.39 7.15
C PHE A 42 4.72 0.62 8.65
N GLY A 43 4.80 -0.47 9.41
CA GLY A 43 5.23 -0.46 10.79
C GLY A 43 6.70 -0.03 10.92
N ALA A 44 7.10 0.40 12.12
CA ALA A 44 8.37 1.07 12.31
C ALA A 44 9.61 0.22 11.93
N GLU A 45 9.53 -1.11 12.03
CA GLU A 45 10.62 -2.02 11.68
C GLU A 45 10.88 -2.09 10.16
N HIS A 46 9.88 -1.75 9.35
CA HIS A 46 10.00 -1.76 7.90
C HIS A 46 10.70 -0.52 7.34
N TRP A 47 10.76 0.59 8.09
CA TRP A 47 11.32 1.86 7.58
C TRP A 47 12.75 1.72 7.07
N ARG A 48 13.59 0.96 7.78
CA ARG A 48 14.99 0.76 7.36
C ARG A 48 15.05 0.07 6.00
N GLY A 49 14.36 -1.05 5.86
CA GLY A 49 14.37 -1.82 4.61
C GLY A 49 13.70 -1.08 3.45
N VAL A 50 12.65 -0.30 3.73
CA VAL A 50 12.03 0.58 2.72
C VAL A 50 13.04 1.61 2.24
N ARG A 51 13.73 2.31 3.15
CA ARG A 51 14.76 3.31 2.80
C ARG A 51 15.96 2.72 2.06
N GLU A 52 16.37 1.50 2.42
CA GLU A 52 17.45 0.79 1.73
C GLU A 52 17.02 0.33 0.33
N SER A 53 15.74 0.02 0.12
CA SER A 53 15.22 -0.45 -1.18
C SER A 53 14.75 0.67 -2.12
N ALA A 54 14.43 1.84 -1.56
CA ALA A 54 13.94 2.99 -2.32
C ALA A 54 15.14 3.78 -2.88
N HIS A 55 15.61 3.38 -4.06
CA HIS A 55 16.63 4.11 -4.80
C HIS A 55 15.98 4.95 -5.91
N GLY A 56 16.08 6.28 -5.83
CA GLY A 56 15.48 7.21 -6.79
C GLY A 56 13.96 7.29 -6.68
N ASP A 57 13.25 7.43 -7.82
CA ASP A 57 11.78 7.47 -7.89
C ASP A 57 11.12 6.08 -7.70
N VAL A 58 11.92 5.03 -7.53
CA VAL A 58 11.41 3.68 -7.23
C VAL A 58 11.05 3.66 -5.75
N GLY A 59 9.80 3.99 -5.44
CA GLY A 59 9.26 3.95 -4.07
C GLY A 59 9.32 2.55 -3.44
N ALA A 60 8.53 2.32 -2.38
CA ALA A 60 8.52 1.06 -1.63
C ALA A 60 8.07 -0.20 -2.41
N ARG A 61 7.91 -0.13 -3.74
CA ARG A 61 7.43 -1.21 -4.62
C ARG A 61 8.34 -2.45 -4.57
N ALA A 62 9.66 -2.26 -4.64
CA ALA A 62 10.60 -3.37 -4.54
C ALA A 62 10.51 -4.06 -3.17
N TYR A 63 10.41 -3.26 -2.10
CA TYR A 63 10.20 -3.75 -0.74
C TYR A 63 8.94 -4.62 -0.62
N LEU A 64 7.80 -4.10 -1.09
CA LEU A 64 6.51 -4.79 -1.01
C LEU A 64 6.49 -6.11 -1.77
N ARG A 65 7.14 -6.15 -2.96
CA ARG A 65 7.31 -7.41 -3.72
C ARG A 65 8.13 -8.43 -2.94
N ALA A 66 9.26 -8.01 -2.36
CA ALA A 66 10.08 -8.90 -1.53
C ALA A 66 9.38 -9.35 -0.24
N HIS A 67 8.36 -8.62 0.22
CA HIS A 67 7.66 -8.85 1.49
C HIS A 67 6.21 -9.30 1.30
N THR A 68 5.82 -9.79 0.12
CA THR A 68 4.42 -10.15 -0.19
C THR A 68 3.86 -11.20 0.78
N ALA A 69 4.69 -12.16 1.24
CA ALA A 69 4.27 -13.15 2.23
C ALA A 69 3.95 -12.57 3.63
N ARG A 70 4.47 -11.37 3.94
CA ARG A 70 4.21 -10.66 5.20
C ARG A 70 3.17 -9.54 5.04
N LEU A 71 2.79 -9.23 3.80
CA LEU A 71 1.83 -8.18 3.50
C LEU A 71 0.42 -8.66 3.80
N THR A 72 -0.26 -7.95 4.69
CA THR A 72 -1.69 -8.16 4.95
C THR A 72 -2.51 -7.30 4.00
N LEU A 73 -3.38 -7.93 3.21
CA LEU A 73 -4.35 -7.24 2.39
C LEU A 73 -5.62 -6.96 3.20
N VAL A 74 -6.08 -5.71 3.15
CA VAL A 74 -7.25 -5.21 3.87
C VAL A 74 -8.29 -4.84 2.84
N GLU A 75 -9.33 -5.65 2.67
CA GLU A 75 -10.40 -5.36 1.72
C GLU A 75 -11.13 -4.06 2.07
N CYS A 76 -11.24 -3.19 1.07
CA CYS A 76 -11.84 -1.86 1.15
C CYS A 76 -12.88 -1.61 0.05
N ALA A 77 -13.20 -2.60 -0.80
CA ALA A 77 -14.14 -2.44 -1.92
C ALA A 77 -15.59 -2.12 -1.50
N ASP A 78 -15.94 -2.35 -0.24
CA ASP A 78 -17.23 -2.01 0.38
C ASP A 78 -17.32 -0.57 0.92
N ILE A 79 -16.18 0.13 1.06
CA ILE A 79 -16.11 1.48 1.67
C ILE A 79 -15.41 2.51 0.81
N ALA A 80 -14.77 2.10 -0.28
CA ALA A 80 -14.14 3.02 -1.21
C ALA A 80 -14.31 2.46 -2.63
N ASP A 81 -14.73 3.34 -3.54
CA ASP A 81 -14.88 3.00 -4.93
C ASP A 81 -13.49 2.85 -5.57
N PRO A 82 -13.21 1.74 -6.28
CA PRO A 82 -11.95 1.54 -6.99
C PRO A 82 -11.52 2.74 -7.86
N GLY A 83 -12.48 3.48 -8.42
CA GLY A 83 -12.24 4.64 -9.26
C GLY A 83 -11.90 5.95 -8.53
N ASP A 84 -12.14 6.05 -7.21
CA ASP A 84 -11.70 7.20 -6.39
C ASP A 84 -10.24 7.04 -5.93
N ILE A 85 -9.72 5.79 -5.96
CA ILE A 85 -8.33 5.46 -5.59
C ILE A 85 -7.35 5.68 -6.75
N ASP A 86 -7.86 5.96 -7.96
CA ASP A 86 -7.06 6.29 -9.14
C ASP A 86 -6.50 7.72 -9.06
N THR A 87 -5.49 7.90 -8.20
CA THR A 87 -4.41 8.86 -8.48
C THR A 87 -3.21 8.10 -9.08
N PRO A 88 -2.73 8.47 -10.28
CA PRO A 88 -2.52 7.50 -11.37
C PRO A 88 -1.09 6.99 -11.57
N GLU A 89 -0.21 6.97 -10.57
CA GLU A 89 1.22 6.72 -10.85
C GLU A 89 1.73 5.30 -10.60
N ASP A 90 0.96 4.38 -10.00
CA ASP A 90 1.50 3.03 -9.74
C ASP A 90 0.57 1.83 -9.99
N LEU A 91 -0.71 2.02 -10.36
CA LEU A 91 -1.66 0.89 -10.40
C LEU A 91 -1.77 0.19 -11.78
N THR A 92 -1.49 0.85 -12.91
CA THR A 92 -1.78 0.27 -14.24
C THR A 92 -0.59 -0.43 -14.92
N ARG A 93 0.63 -0.42 -14.35
CA ARG A 93 1.81 -1.12 -14.93
C ARG A 93 2.03 -2.52 -14.38
N LEU A 94 1.01 -3.12 -13.75
CA LEU A 94 1.10 -4.41 -13.05
C LEU A 94 0.40 -5.57 -13.78
N ARG A 95 -0.29 -5.32 -14.90
CA ARG A 95 -0.97 -6.37 -15.69
C ARG A 95 -0.22 -6.81 -16.96
N GLU A 96 0.78 -6.06 -17.42
CA GLU A 96 1.43 -6.25 -18.74
C GLU A 96 2.90 -6.73 -18.67
N SER A 97 3.28 -7.61 -17.73
CA SER A 97 4.63 -8.22 -17.75
C SER A 97 4.68 -9.65 -17.22
N GLY A 98 3.56 -10.38 -17.30
CA GLY A 98 3.49 -11.81 -17.00
C GLY A 98 3.48 -12.67 -18.27
N GLY A 99 4.40 -12.40 -19.20
CA GLY A 99 4.70 -13.25 -20.36
C GLY A 99 5.89 -14.14 -20.08
#